data_AF-A0AAU1UUQ2-F1
#
_entry.id   AF-A0AAU1UUQ2-F1
#
_cell.length_a   1.000
_cell.length_b   1.000
_cell.length_c   1.000
_cell.angle_alpha   90.00
_cell.angle_beta   90.00
_cell.angle_gamma   90.00
#
_symmetry.space_group_name_H-M   'P 1'
#
loop_
_entity.id
_entity.type
_entity.pdbx_description
1 polymer ?
#
loop_
_entity_poly.entity_id
_entity_poly.type
_entity_poly.pdbx_seq_one_letter_code
_entity_poly.pdbx_strand_id
1 'polypeptide(L)'
;MEWWKTIAPLVGVILGSFGTLLAQKFSDGRALRRDRFLAEQEAKARYRAEWVTLRRETYMDLQRALEVYANIRRVPRTTRLSDEARREGMASTIQMHALLARLEDRQLASDAREWTDRTFENDAAMSAALRPIQERLGDHLRALYANEPD
;
A
#
# COMPACT_ATOMS: atom_id res chain seq x y z
N MET A 1 67.00 42.29 -9.68
CA MET A 1 66.43 41.09 -9.01
C MET A 1 65.07 40.82 -9.63
N GLU A 2 64.93 39.72 -10.37
CA GLU A 2 63.72 39.39 -11.14
C GLU A 2 62.65 38.76 -10.24
N TRP A 3 62.02 39.59 -9.41
CA TRP A 3 61.00 39.21 -8.43
C TRP A 3 59.80 38.44 -9.02
N TRP A 4 59.53 38.64 -10.32
CA TRP A 4 58.47 37.97 -11.06
C TRP A 4 58.72 36.46 -11.26
N LYS A 5 59.99 36.02 -11.30
CA LYS A 5 60.36 34.59 -11.43
C LYS A 5 60.07 33.79 -10.16
N THR A 6 60.01 34.43 -8.99
CA THR A 6 59.66 33.80 -7.72
C THR A 6 58.16 33.73 -7.49
N ILE A 7 57.40 34.70 -8.02
CA ILE A 7 55.95 34.81 -7.81
C ILE A 7 55.17 33.84 -8.71
N ALA A 8 55.58 33.69 -9.97
CA ALA A 8 54.91 32.81 -10.93
C ALA A 8 54.76 31.33 -10.45
N PRO A 9 55.80 30.66 -9.93
CA PRO A 9 55.66 29.29 -9.42
C PRO A 9 54.82 29.21 -8.14
N LEU A 10 54.88 30.23 -7.28
CA LEU A 10 54.09 30.28 -6.04
C LEU A 10 52.59 30.40 -6.35
N VAL A 11 52.24 31.26 -7.32
CA VAL A 11 50.87 31.41 -7.83
C VAL A 11 50.38 30.11 -8.49
N GLY A 12 51.25 29.42 -9.24
CA GLY A 12 50.93 28.12 -9.86
C GLY A 12 50.59 27.02 -8.84
N VAL A 13 51.35 26.93 -7.73
CA VAL A 13 51.08 25.96 -6.65
C VAL A 13 49.78 26.28 -5.91
N ILE A 14 49.51 27.56 -5.65
CA ILE A 14 48.28 28.01 -4.99
C ILE A 14 47.08 27.71 -5.88
N LEU A 15 47.10 28.10 -7.16
CA LEU A 15 46.03 27.80 -8.12
C LEU A 15 45.82 26.31 -8.33
N GLY A 16 46.89 25.52 -8.41
CA GLY A 16 46.81 24.07 -8.52
C GLY A 16 46.12 23.43 -7.31
N SER A 17 46.55 23.80 -6.10
CA SER A 17 46.00 23.26 -4.84
C SER A 17 44.54 23.69 -4.62
N PHE A 18 44.22 24.94 -4.97
CA PHE A 18 42.86 25.45 -4.88
C PHE A 18 41.93 24.78 -5.90
N GLY A 19 42.44 24.49 -7.11
CA GLY A 19 41.74 23.76 -8.15
C GLY A 19 41.39 22.33 -7.75
N THR A 20 42.33 21.59 -7.15
CA THR A 20 42.07 20.22 -6.64
C THR A 20 41.06 20.21 -5.50
N LEU A 21 41.17 21.13 -4.53
CA LEU A 21 40.23 21.24 -3.41
C LEU A 21 38.80 21.60 -3.87
N LEU A 22 38.67 22.52 -4.83
CA LEU A 22 37.38 22.85 -5.42
C LEU A 22 36.81 21.67 -6.21
N ALA A 23 37.62 20.99 -7.02
CA ALA A 23 37.19 19.81 -7.78
C ALA A 23 36.71 18.68 -6.86
N GLN A 24 37.42 18.42 -5.76
CA GLN A 24 37.00 17.45 -4.72
C GLN A 24 35.67 17.84 -4.10
N LYS A 25 35.52 19.09 -3.62
CA LYS A 25 34.28 19.55 -2.96
C LYS A 25 33.06 19.52 -3.90
N PHE A 26 33.25 19.85 -5.18
CA PHE A 26 32.18 19.76 -6.19
C PHE A 26 31.86 18.33 -6.61
N SER A 27 32.82 17.41 -6.53
CA SER A 27 32.62 15.98 -6.73
C SER A 27 31.80 15.40 -5.57
N ASP A 28 32.21 15.67 -4.33
CA ASP A 28 31.55 15.17 -3.12
C ASP A 28 30.12 15.72 -3.01
N GLY A 29 29.91 16.99 -3.36
CA GLY A 29 28.57 17.59 -3.39
C GLY A 29 27.65 17.03 -4.48
N ARG A 30 28.20 16.45 -5.56
CA ARG A 30 27.44 15.72 -6.58
C ARG A 30 27.17 14.28 -6.15
N ALA A 31 28.14 13.61 -5.54
CA ALA A 31 27.98 12.27 -4.98
C ALA A 31 26.89 12.26 -3.89
N LEU A 32 26.94 13.18 -2.91
CA LEU A 32 25.93 13.31 -1.85
C LEU A 32 24.51 13.57 -2.39
N ARG A 33 24.38 14.36 -3.47
CA ARG A 33 23.08 14.60 -4.12
C ARG A 33 22.56 13.36 -4.82
N ARG A 34 23.44 12.62 -5.50
CA ARG A 34 23.10 11.36 -6.15
C ARG A 34 22.67 10.32 -5.12
N ASP A 35 23.38 10.20 -4.01
CA ASP A 35 23.07 9.25 -2.95
C ASP A 35 21.74 9.57 -2.26
N ARG A 36 21.46 10.85 -1.97
CA ARG A 36 20.15 11.27 -1.44
C ARG A 36 19.01 10.97 -2.42
N PHE A 37 19.22 11.23 -3.70
CA PHE A 37 18.22 10.94 -4.73
C PHE A 37 17.95 9.43 -4.87
N LEU A 38 19.00 8.60 -4.82
CA LEU A 38 18.86 7.14 -4.82
C LEU A 38 18.14 6.64 -3.56
N ALA A 39 18.50 7.14 -2.38
CA ALA A 39 17.81 6.80 -1.13
C ALA A 39 16.32 7.22 -1.14
N GLU A 40 15.98 8.38 -1.71
CA GLU A 40 14.59 8.79 -1.91
C GLU A 40 13.84 7.88 -2.88
N GLN A 41 14.48 7.42 -3.95
CA GLN A 41 13.89 6.47 -4.89
C GLN A 41 13.66 5.11 -4.24
N GLU A 42 14.62 4.59 -3.49
CA GLU A 42 14.48 3.35 -2.73
C GLU A 42 13.37 3.45 -1.67
N ALA A 43 13.30 4.57 -0.94
CA ALA A 43 12.22 4.80 0.02
C ALA A 43 10.84 4.83 -0.65
N LYS A 44 10.72 5.47 -1.82
CA LYS A 44 9.49 5.46 -2.62
C LYS A 44 9.14 4.05 -3.12
N ALA A 45 10.13 3.26 -3.54
CA ALA A 45 9.91 1.89 -3.98
C ALA A 45 9.43 1.01 -2.82
N ARG A 46 10.08 1.09 -1.65
CA ARG A 46 9.65 0.39 -0.42
C ARG A 46 8.24 0.79 -0.01
N TYR A 47 7.95 2.09 0.01
CA TYR A 47 6.62 2.59 0.35
C TYR A 47 5.54 2.07 -0.61
N ARG A 48 5.84 2.00 -1.92
CA ARG A 48 4.92 1.41 -2.91
C ARG A 48 4.71 -0.08 -2.66
N ALA A 49 5.77 -0.83 -2.36
CA ALA A 49 5.67 -2.25 -2.04
C ALA A 49 4.84 -2.47 -0.77
N GLU A 50 5.09 -1.72 0.30
CA GLU A 50 4.30 -1.75 1.54
C GLU A 50 2.82 -1.42 1.28
N TRP A 51 2.54 -0.43 0.45
CA TRP A 51 1.17 -0.08 0.06
C TRP A 51 0.45 -1.19 -0.69
N VAL A 52 1.14 -1.85 -1.62
CA VAL A 52 0.57 -2.97 -2.38
C VAL A 52 0.25 -4.13 -1.43
N THR A 53 1.16 -4.45 -0.51
CA THR A 53 0.94 -5.47 0.53
C THR A 53 -0.27 -5.14 1.40
N LEU A 54 -0.35 -3.92 1.93
CA LEU A 54 -1.47 -3.47 2.76
C LEU A 54 -2.81 -3.56 2.02
N ARG A 55 -2.83 -3.19 0.73
CA ARG A 55 -4.04 -3.32 -0.10
C ARG A 55 -4.44 -4.78 -0.27
N ARG A 56 -3.50 -5.67 -0.56
CA ARG A 56 -3.78 -7.11 -0.69
C ARG A 56 -4.37 -7.68 0.59
N GLU A 57 -3.77 -7.38 1.73
CA GLU A 57 -4.29 -7.77 3.04
C GLU A 57 -5.71 -7.26 3.25
N THR A 58 -5.97 -5.98 2.94
CA THR A 58 -7.31 -5.38 3.06
C THR A 58 -8.35 -6.11 2.21
N TYR A 59 -8.02 -6.43 0.95
CA TYR A 59 -8.93 -7.14 0.04
C TYR A 59 -9.18 -8.59 0.48
N MET A 60 -8.14 -9.31 0.92
CA MET A 60 -8.26 -10.67 1.43
C MET A 60 -9.08 -10.73 2.73
N ASP A 61 -8.82 -9.82 3.66
CA ASP A 61 -9.56 -9.73 4.91
C ASP A 61 -11.02 -9.38 4.69
N LEU A 62 -11.31 -8.52 3.72
CA LEU A 62 -12.69 -8.17 3.37
C LEU A 62 -13.43 -9.36 2.77
N GLN A 63 -12.78 -10.14 1.91
CA GLN A 63 -13.36 -11.36 1.37
C GLN A 63 -13.70 -12.36 2.49
N ARG A 64 -12.76 -12.60 3.42
CA ARG A 64 -12.98 -13.47 4.57
C ARG A 64 -14.11 -12.96 5.47
N ALA A 65 -14.15 -11.67 5.76
CA ALA A 65 -15.19 -11.07 6.61
C ALA A 65 -16.59 -11.18 5.96
N LEU A 66 -16.69 -11.00 4.64
CA LEU A 66 -17.93 -11.18 3.90
C LEU A 66 -18.42 -12.64 3.95
N GLU A 67 -17.51 -13.61 3.83
CA GLU A 67 -17.84 -15.04 3.92
C GLU A 67 -18.32 -15.43 5.32
N VAL A 68 -17.62 -15.00 6.37
CA VAL A 68 -18.03 -15.23 7.76
C VAL A 68 -19.41 -14.62 8.03
N TYR A 69 -19.62 -13.38 7.61
CA TYR A 69 -20.91 -12.69 7.77
C TYR A 69 -22.04 -13.40 7.01
N ALA A 70 -21.79 -13.84 5.77
CA ALA A 70 -22.74 -14.61 4.98
C ALA A 70 -23.12 -15.92 5.68
N ASN A 71 -22.14 -16.67 6.19
CA ASN A 71 -22.37 -17.94 6.88
C ASN A 71 -23.23 -17.77 8.13
N ILE A 72 -23.01 -16.71 8.90
CA ILE A 72 -23.80 -16.41 10.10
C ILE A 72 -25.24 -16.06 9.71
N ARG A 73 -25.44 -15.34 8.61
CA ARG A 73 -26.78 -15.03 8.09
C ARG A 73 -27.56 -16.23 7.55
N ARG A 74 -26.88 -17.29 7.10
CA ARG A 74 -27.53 -18.55 6.67
C ARG A 74 -28.13 -19.33 7.84
N VAL A 75 -27.70 -19.06 9.08
CA VAL A 75 -28.23 -19.76 10.25
C VAL A 75 -29.68 -19.32 10.46
N PRO A 76 -30.66 -20.26 10.51
CA PRO A 76 -32.06 -19.92 10.71
C PRO A 76 -32.24 -19.11 12.00
N ARG A 77 -33.07 -18.05 11.96
CA ARG A 77 -33.34 -17.19 13.13
C ARG A 77 -33.93 -17.94 14.32
N THR A 78 -34.55 -19.09 14.07
CA THR A 78 -35.11 -20.00 15.09
C THR A 78 -34.04 -20.82 15.80
N THR A 79 -32.84 -20.91 15.23
CA THR A 79 -31.70 -21.63 15.81
C THR A 79 -30.93 -20.68 16.71
N ARG A 80 -30.80 -21.04 18.00
CA ARG A 80 -29.98 -20.28 18.94
C ARG A 80 -28.51 -20.42 18.56
N LEU A 81 -27.93 -19.35 18.04
CA LEU A 81 -26.48 -19.26 17.84
C LEU A 81 -25.76 -19.44 19.17
N SER A 82 -24.62 -20.15 19.14
CA SER A 82 -23.70 -20.18 20.27
C SER A 82 -23.21 -18.77 20.58
N ASP A 83 -22.84 -18.52 21.84
CA ASP A 83 -22.29 -17.21 22.23
C ASP A 83 -20.95 -16.92 21.56
N GLU A 84 -20.25 -17.96 21.08
CA GLU A 84 -19.07 -17.85 20.23
C GLU A 84 -19.42 -17.36 18.82
N ALA A 85 -20.36 -18.01 18.12
CA ALA A 85 -20.78 -17.61 16.78
C ALA A 85 -21.40 -16.19 16.77
N ARG A 86 -22.10 -15.80 17.84
CA ARG A 86 -22.61 -14.43 17.98
C ARG A 86 -21.48 -13.41 18.11
N ARG A 87 -20.44 -13.71 18.90
CA ARG A 87 -19.26 -12.85 19.07
C ARG A 87 -18.46 -12.73 17.77
N GLU A 88 -18.24 -13.85 17.08
CA GLU A 88 -17.58 -13.86 15.76
C GLU A 88 -18.34 -13.03 14.74
N GLY A 89 -19.68 -13.11 14.71
CA GLY A 89 -20.50 -12.30 13.82
C GLY A 89 -20.42 -10.81 14.08
N MET A 90 -20.47 -10.40 15.36
CA MET A 90 -20.25 -9.01 15.73
C MET A 90 -18.86 -8.52 15.36
N ALA A 91 -17.82 -9.31 15.66
CA ALA A 91 -16.44 -8.97 15.32
C ALA A 91 -16.25 -8.84 13.80
N SER A 92 -16.75 -9.80 13.02
CA SER A 92 -16.72 -9.79 11.56
C SER A 92 -17.47 -8.59 10.97
N THR A 93 -18.60 -8.21 11.58
CA THR A 93 -19.37 -7.03 11.13
C THR A 93 -18.58 -5.74 11.36
N ILE A 94 -17.99 -5.57 12.54
CA ILE A 94 -17.18 -4.39 12.87
C ILE A 94 -15.94 -4.32 11.97
N GLN A 95 -15.25 -5.46 11.80
CA GLN A 95 -14.08 -5.57 10.94
C GLN A 95 -14.43 -5.24 9.48
N MET A 96 -15.54 -5.76 8.97
CA MET A 96 -16.02 -5.45 7.62
C MET A 96 -16.27 -3.95 7.44
N HIS A 97 -16.96 -3.29 8.38
CA HIS A 97 -17.18 -1.83 8.29
C HIS A 97 -15.86 -1.04 8.29
N ALA A 98 -14.88 -1.46 9.09
CA ALA A 98 -13.56 -0.84 9.11
C ALA A 98 -12.79 -1.04 7.79
N LEU A 99 -12.87 -2.22 7.19
CA LEU A 99 -12.25 -2.55 5.90
C LEU A 99 -12.93 -1.78 4.75
N LEU A 100 -14.26 -1.69 4.74
CA LEU A 100 -15.03 -0.91 3.77
C LEU A 100 -14.68 0.58 3.82
N ALA A 101 -14.40 1.12 5.01
CA ALA A 101 -13.96 2.52 5.15
C ALA A 101 -12.55 2.78 4.58
N ARG A 102 -11.71 1.75 4.51
CA ARG A 102 -10.33 1.81 4.01
C ARG A 102 -10.21 1.52 2.52
N LEU A 103 -11.25 0.96 1.91
CA LEU A 103 -11.27 0.71 0.47
C LEU A 103 -11.18 2.01 -0.32
N GLU A 104 -10.25 2.04 -1.27
CA GLU A 104 -10.15 3.12 -2.24
C GLU A 104 -11.23 3.04 -3.31
N ASP A 105 -11.62 1.82 -3.71
CA ASP A 105 -12.74 1.62 -4.62
C ASP A 105 -14.06 1.93 -3.90
N ARG A 106 -14.57 3.14 -4.16
CA ARG A 106 -15.82 3.64 -3.59
C ARG A 106 -17.04 2.88 -4.08
N GLN A 107 -17.01 2.35 -5.31
CA GLN A 107 -18.13 1.58 -5.84
C GLN A 107 -18.19 0.23 -5.14
N LEU A 108 -17.07 -0.47 -5.04
CA LEU A 108 -16.99 -1.74 -4.32
C LEU A 108 -17.36 -1.60 -2.85
N ALA A 109 -16.90 -0.52 -2.20
CA ALA A 109 -17.29 -0.23 -0.82
C ALA A 109 -18.80 0.03 -0.68
N SER A 110 -19.40 0.73 -1.64
CA SER A 110 -20.85 0.98 -1.68
C SER A 110 -21.64 -0.31 -1.91
N ASP A 111 -21.26 -1.11 -2.91
CA ASP A 111 -21.94 -2.36 -3.26
C ASP A 111 -21.89 -3.34 -2.08
N ALA A 112 -20.73 -3.46 -1.42
CA ALA A 112 -20.58 -4.30 -0.25
C ALA A 112 -21.39 -3.78 0.95
N ARG A 113 -21.44 -2.46 1.19
CA ARG A 113 -22.28 -1.89 2.25
C ARG A 113 -23.77 -2.09 1.98
N GLU A 114 -24.21 -1.88 0.74
CA GLU A 114 -25.60 -2.14 0.36
C GLU A 114 -25.96 -3.60 0.59
N TRP A 115 -25.06 -4.52 0.20
CA TRP A 115 -25.26 -5.96 0.43
C TRP A 115 -25.38 -6.32 1.92
N THR A 116 -24.59 -5.68 2.80
CA THR A 116 -24.64 -5.96 4.24
C THR A 116 -25.94 -5.47 4.89
N ASP A 117 -26.43 -4.31 4.45
CA ASP A 117 -27.64 -3.69 5.00
C ASP A 117 -28.92 -4.34 4.43
N ARG A 118 -28.83 -4.93 3.24
CA ARG A 118 -29.95 -5.58 2.55
C ARG A 118 -30.44 -6.80 3.32
N THR A 119 -31.76 -6.99 3.36
CA THR A 119 -32.37 -8.25 3.80
C THR A 119 -32.64 -9.13 2.58
N PHE A 120 -32.25 -10.41 2.64
CA PHE A 120 -32.47 -11.37 1.56
C PHE A 120 -33.60 -12.33 1.92
N GLU A 121 -34.42 -12.67 0.93
CA GLU A 121 -35.55 -13.61 1.08
C GLU A 121 -35.08 -15.05 1.30
N ASN A 122 -33.94 -15.41 0.71
CA ASN A 122 -33.34 -16.74 0.81
C ASN A 122 -31.82 -16.71 0.55
N ASP A 123 -31.16 -17.83 0.85
CA ASP A 123 -29.72 -18.01 0.70
C ASP A 123 -29.23 -17.88 -0.75
N ALA A 124 -30.07 -18.28 -1.72
CA ALA A 124 -29.73 -18.20 -3.12
C ALA A 124 -29.66 -16.74 -3.60
N ALA A 125 -30.63 -15.91 -3.20
CA ALA A 125 -30.65 -14.47 -3.47
C ALA A 125 -29.47 -13.76 -2.81
N MET A 126 -29.14 -14.11 -1.56
CA MET A 126 -27.97 -13.58 -0.87
C MET A 126 -26.66 -13.94 -1.60
N SER A 127 -26.52 -15.21 -1.98
CA SER A 127 -25.29 -15.70 -2.64
C SER A 127 -25.17 -15.17 -4.07
N ALA A 128 -26.29 -14.95 -4.77
CA ALA A 128 -26.32 -14.30 -6.08
C ALA A 128 -25.88 -12.83 -5.99
N ALA A 129 -26.31 -12.11 -4.96
CA ALA A 129 -25.91 -10.71 -4.74
C ALA A 129 -24.46 -10.57 -4.23
N LEU A 130 -23.94 -11.55 -3.50
CA LEU A 130 -22.56 -11.54 -2.99
C LEU A 130 -21.52 -11.82 -4.09
N ARG A 131 -21.87 -12.69 -5.04
CA ARG A 131 -20.97 -13.13 -6.12
C ARG A 131 -20.30 -12.00 -6.91
N PRO A 132 -21.02 -10.99 -7.45
CA PRO A 132 -20.36 -9.91 -8.20
C PRO A 132 -19.39 -9.09 -7.33
N ILE A 133 -19.65 -8.96 -6.03
CA ILE A 133 -18.74 -8.29 -5.08
C ILE A 133 -17.46 -9.13 -4.92
N GLN A 134 -17.60 -10.45 -4.74
CA GLN A 134 -16.47 -11.37 -4.64
C GLN A 134 -15.65 -11.44 -5.93
N GLU A 135 -16.30 -11.44 -7.09
CA GLU A 135 -15.63 -11.42 -8.40
C GLU A 135 -14.78 -10.15 -8.55
N ARG A 136 -15.34 -8.97 -8.24
CA ARG A 136 -14.61 -7.70 -8.31
C ARG A 136 -13.45 -7.65 -7.30
N LEU A 137 -13.65 -8.14 -6.07
CA LEU A 137 -12.55 -8.30 -5.10
C LEU A 137 -11.43 -9.19 -5.66
N GLY A 138 -11.80 -10.31 -6.28
CA GLY A 138 -10.86 -11.22 -6.93
C GLY A 138 -10.13 -10.61 -8.12
N ASP A 139 -10.79 -9.76 -8.92
CA ASP A 139 -10.17 -9.01 -10.01
C ASP A 139 -9.14 -8.00 -9.48
N HIS A 140 -9.47 -7.26 -8.42
CA HIS A 140 -8.51 -6.34 -7.77
C HIS A 140 -7.31 -7.07 -7.20
N LEU A 141 -7.52 -8.21 -6.53
CA LEU A 141 -6.43 -9.04 -6.02
C LEU A 141 -5.54 -9.54 -7.16
N ARG A 142 -6.12 -10.09 -8.23
CA ARG A 142 -5.37 -10.53 -9.42
C ARG A 142 -4.59 -9.39 -10.05
N ALA A 143 -5.16 -8.19 -10.16
CA ALA A 143 -4.47 -7.01 -10.67
C ALA A 143 -3.30 -6.59 -9.75
N LEU A 144 -3.42 -6.72 -8.43
CA LEU A 144 -2.34 -6.43 -7.49
C LEU A 144 -1.20 -7.45 -7.59
N TYR A 145 -1.50 -8.72 -7.87
CA TYR A 145 -0.47 -9.75 -8.10
C TYR A 145 0.17 -9.64 -9.49
N ALA A 146 -0.58 -9.25 -10.52
CA ALA A 146 -0.07 -9.11 -11.89
C ALA A 146 0.86 -7.90 -12.07
N ASN A 147 0.76 -6.89 -11.20
CA ASN A 147 1.58 -5.67 -11.23
C ASN A 147 2.76 -5.71 -10.25
N GLU A 148 3.18 -6.90 -9.80
CA GLU A 148 4.40 -7.04 -9.01
C GLU A 148 5.63 -6.72 -9.89
N PRO A 149 6.50 -5.78 -9.50
CA PRO A 149 7.79 -5.66 -10.15
C PRO A 149 8.64 -6.88 -9.73
N ASP A 150 9.10 -7.65 -10.73
CA ASP A 150 10.17 -8.65 -10.57
C ASP A 150 11.40 -8.08 -9.85
#